data_AF-A0A947Z765-F1
#
_entry.id   AF-A0A947Z765-F1
#
_cell.length_a   1.000
_cell.length_b   1.000
_cell.length_c   1.000
_cell.angle_alpha   90.00
_cell.angle_beta   90.00
_cell.angle_gamma   90.00
#
_symmetry.space_group_name_H-M   'P 1'
#
loop_
_entity.id
_entity.type
_entity.pdbx_description
1 polymer ?
#
loop_
_entity_poly.entity_id
_entity_poly.type
_entity_poly.pdbx_seq_one_letter_code
_entity_poly.pdbx_strand_id
1 'polypeptide(L)'
;MAFTPKSKVPELSGIPWATRKSRTRKPSIPWSAPKEKTLNTPVEPNAHKLAILAQGQQAEIQALRLLESKGLVLVAQNHRCRCGEIDLIMAQGETAVVVEVRQRSNSRHGSALESVSSKKQSRVVRCAKLWWVQQGQRKFQHLRFDVIALENGAEPLWVQNAWQISN
;
A
#
# COMPACT_ATOMS: atom_id res chain seq x y z
N MET A 1 45.52 15.44 27.48
CA MET A 1 44.46 16.32 26.94
C MET A 1 43.14 15.89 27.54
N ALA A 2 42.60 16.67 28.47
CA ALA A 2 41.33 16.40 29.16
C ALA A 2 40.45 17.64 29.02
N PHE A 3 39.24 17.47 28.48
CA PHE A 3 38.30 18.55 28.23
C PHE A 3 37.11 18.37 29.19
N THR A 4 36.93 19.33 30.10
CA THR A 4 35.69 19.51 30.87
C THR A 4 34.86 20.61 30.19
N PRO A 5 33.53 20.56 30.25
CA PRO A 5 32.73 21.75 30.04
C PRO A 5 32.00 22.19 31.31
N LYS A 6 32.24 23.44 31.70
CA LYS A 6 31.32 24.27 32.49
C LYS A 6 30.58 25.21 31.54
N SER A 7 29.26 25.35 31.67
CA SER A 7 28.58 26.65 31.73
C SER A 7 27.05 26.50 31.84
N LYS A 8 26.47 27.14 32.88
CA LYS A 8 25.05 27.55 33.03
C LYS A 8 24.65 28.49 31.87
N VAL A 9 23.38 28.77 31.50
CA VAL A 9 22.14 29.30 32.15
C VAL A 9 21.05 29.36 31.02
N PRO A 10 19.76 29.82 31.16
CA PRO A 10 19.05 30.39 32.32
C PRO A 10 17.59 29.89 32.58
N GLU A 11 17.13 30.37 33.72
CA GLU A 11 15.80 30.42 34.32
C GLU A 11 14.76 31.20 33.49
N LEU A 12 13.51 30.70 33.44
CA LEU A 12 12.35 31.40 32.89
C LEU A 12 11.30 31.62 34.00
N SER A 13 11.34 32.80 34.60
CA SER A 13 10.29 33.34 35.46
C SER A 13 9.30 34.17 34.64
N GLY A 14 8.00 33.86 34.78
CA GLY A 14 6.91 34.80 34.54
C GLY A 14 6.11 34.58 33.25
N ILE A 15 4.83 34.18 33.38
CA ILE A 15 3.67 35.07 33.12
C ILE A 15 2.39 34.39 33.66
N PRO A 16 1.45 35.17 34.25
CA PRO A 16 0.37 34.67 35.11
C PRO A 16 -1.03 34.79 34.47
N TRP A 17 -1.84 33.73 34.57
CA TRP A 17 -3.30 33.86 34.68
C TRP A 17 -3.82 32.68 35.53
N ALA A 18 -3.95 32.87 36.83
CA ALA A 18 -4.66 31.91 37.66
C ALA A 18 -5.23 32.60 38.89
N THR A 19 -6.28 33.39 38.67
CA THR A 19 -7.25 33.73 39.72
C THR A 19 -8.51 32.91 39.47
N ARG A 20 -8.69 31.81 40.22
CA ARG A 20 -9.99 31.48 40.85
C ARG A 20 -9.90 30.29 41.82
N LYS A 21 -10.16 30.61 43.09
CA LYS A 21 -10.69 29.85 44.24
C LYS A 21 -10.87 28.33 44.11
N SER A 22 -10.26 27.66 45.09
CA SER A 22 -10.45 26.30 45.58
C SER A 22 -11.88 25.73 45.51
N ARG A 23 -11.99 24.49 45.03
CA ARG A 23 -13.00 23.53 45.48
C ARG A 23 -12.34 22.16 45.62
N THR A 24 -12.29 21.67 46.85
CA THR A 24 -11.73 20.38 47.24
C THR A 24 -12.57 19.22 46.66
N ARG A 25 -11.91 18.26 46.00
CA ARG A 25 -12.44 16.92 45.79
C ARG A 25 -11.37 15.91 46.21
N LYS A 26 -11.81 14.92 47.00
CA LYS A 26 -11.04 13.85 47.64
C LYS A 26 -10.13 13.10 46.64
N PRO A 27 -8.96 12.60 47.07
CA PRO A 27 -8.17 11.68 46.26
C PRO A 27 -8.81 10.30 46.32
N SER A 28 -9.13 9.72 45.16
CA SER A 28 -9.51 8.31 45.09
C SER A 28 -9.04 7.75 43.77
N ILE A 29 -7.86 7.13 43.80
CA ILE A 29 -7.42 5.87 43.18
C ILE A 29 -5.88 5.84 43.36
N PRO A 30 -5.27 4.80 43.98
CA PRO A 30 -3.81 4.70 44.00
C PRO A 30 -3.30 4.46 42.58
N TRP A 31 -2.26 5.20 42.20
CA TRP A 31 -1.51 4.99 40.96
C TRP A 31 -1.07 3.53 40.85
N SER A 32 -1.79 2.76 40.04
CA SER A 32 -1.36 1.41 39.67
C SER A 32 -0.29 1.55 38.60
N ALA A 33 0.89 1.01 38.86
CA ALA A 33 1.99 0.99 37.91
C ALA A 33 1.50 0.54 36.52
N PRO A 34 1.92 1.21 35.43
CA PRO A 34 1.54 0.78 34.10
C PRO A 34 1.98 -0.68 33.93
N LYS A 35 1.01 -1.56 33.66
CA LYS A 35 1.29 -2.96 33.33
C LYS A 35 2.33 -2.95 32.22
N GLU A 36 3.50 -3.51 32.49
CA GLU A 36 4.55 -3.68 31.50
C GLU A 36 3.91 -4.32 30.26
N LYS A 37 3.85 -3.55 29.17
CA LYS A 37 3.56 -4.11 27.86
C LYS A 37 4.69 -5.09 27.62
N THR A 38 4.39 -6.38 27.62
CA THR A 38 5.26 -7.44 27.11
C THR A 38 5.71 -7.04 25.70
N LEU A 39 6.89 -6.43 25.63
CA LEU A 39 7.64 -6.20 24.42
C LEU A 39 8.26 -7.55 24.06
N ASN A 40 8.03 -7.97 22.80
CA ASN A 40 8.57 -9.15 22.12
C ASN A 40 7.83 -10.48 22.38
N THR A 41 6.69 -10.65 21.72
CA THR A 41 6.25 -11.98 21.27
C THR A 41 6.19 -11.94 19.74
N PRO A 42 6.89 -12.83 19.00
CA PRO A 42 6.66 -12.99 17.57
C PRO A 42 5.20 -13.40 17.38
N VAL A 43 4.40 -12.52 16.77
CA VAL A 43 3.01 -12.86 16.44
C VAL A 43 3.08 -13.72 15.18
N GLU A 44 3.08 -15.03 15.34
CA GLU A 44 3.00 -15.97 14.22
C GLU A 44 1.78 -15.62 13.35
N PRO A 45 1.95 -15.41 12.03
CA PRO A 45 0.82 -15.06 11.18
C PRO A 45 -0.20 -16.20 11.14
N ASN A 46 -1.46 -15.90 11.47
CA ASN A 46 -2.56 -16.86 11.39
C ASN A 46 -2.58 -17.54 10.00
N ALA A 47 -2.74 -18.87 9.96
CA ALA A 47 -2.79 -19.70 8.76
C ALA A 47 -3.70 -19.15 7.66
N HIS A 48 -4.84 -18.54 8.03
CA HIS A 48 -5.74 -17.88 7.07
C HIS A 48 -5.06 -16.75 6.29
N LYS A 49 -4.26 -15.92 6.97
CA LYS A 49 -3.52 -14.82 6.33
C LYS A 49 -2.45 -15.35 5.38
N LEU A 50 -1.74 -16.43 5.79
CA LEU A 50 -0.77 -17.08 4.93
C LEU A 50 -1.42 -17.67 3.67
N ALA A 51 -2.59 -18.28 3.81
CA ALA A 51 -3.35 -18.82 2.68
C ALA A 51 -3.76 -17.72 1.68
N ILE A 52 -4.24 -16.56 2.16
CA ILE A 52 -4.57 -15.42 1.30
C ILE A 52 -3.33 -14.90 0.57
N LEU A 53 -2.21 -14.76 1.26
CA LEU A 53 -0.97 -14.27 0.66
C LEU A 53 -0.45 -15.24 -0.41
N ALA A 54 -0.46 -16.55 -0.11
CA ALA A 54 -0.07 -17.58 -1.06
C ALA A 54 -1.00 -17.58 -2.29
N GLN A 55 -2.31 -17.44 -2.08
CA GLN A 55 -3.28 -17.35 -3.17
C GLN A 55 -3.02 -16.12 -4.05
N GLY A 56 -2.74 -14.95 -3.46
CA GLY A 56 -2.39 -13.75 -4.20
C GLY A 56 -1.11 -13.92 -5.05
N GLN A 57 -0.06 -14.52 -4.47
CA GLN A 57 1.18 -14.80 -5.20
C GLN A 57 0.97 -15.76 -6.37
N GLN A 58 0.19 -16.82 -6.18
CA GLN A 58 -0.14 -17.75 -7.27
C GLN A 58 -0.92 -17.06 -8.37
N ALA A 59 -1.85 -16.17 -8.00
CA ALA A 59 -2.62 -15.38 -8.95
C ALA A 59 -1.71 -14.46 -9.78
N GLU A 60 -0.78 -13.75 -9.15
CA GLU A 60 0.21 -12.90 -9.83
C GLU A 60 1.08 -13.70 -10.81
N ILE A 61 1.54 -14.90 -10.43
CA ILE A 61 2.33 -15.77 -11.30
C ILE A 61 1.52 -16.20 -12.53
N GLN A 62 0.26 -16.59 -12.34
CA GLN A 62 -0.61 -16.98 -13.47
C GLN A 62 -0.89 -15.81 -14.41
N ALA A 63 -1.17 -14.63 -13.85
CA ALA A 63 -1.36 -13.41 -14.61
C ALA A 63 -0.10 -13.03 -15.41
N LEU A 64 1.08 -13.13 -14.81
CA LEU A 64 2.36 -12.87 -15.48
C LEU A 64 2.55 -13.82 -16.67
N ARG A 65 2.40 -15.13 -16.46
CA ARG A 65 2.55 -16.14 -17.53
C ARG A 65 1.57 -15.93 -18.67
N LEU A 66 0.32 -15.57 -18.35
CA LEU A 66 -0.67 -15.21 -19.37
C LEU A 66 -0.14 -14.04 -20.21
N LEU A 67 0.28 -12.94 -19.58
CA LEU A 67 0.72 -11.74 -20.30
C LEU A 67 1.98 -12.00 -21.13
N GLU A 68 2.94 -12.76 -20.59
CA GLU A 68 4.13 -13.19 -21.33
C GLU A 68 3.77 -14.04 -22.55
N SER A 69 2.82 -14.98 -22.42
CA SER A 69 2.31 -15.78 -23.54
C SER A 69 1.62 -14.94 -24.62
N LYS A 70 1.16 -13.72 -24.26
CA LYS A 70 0.57 -12.74 -25.18
C LYS A 70 1.60 -11.75 -25.73
N GLY A 71 2.89 -11.97 -25.46
CA GLY A 71 3.99 -11.18 -26.00
C GLY A 71 4.32 -9.91 -25.21
N LEU A 72 3.79 -9.77 -24.00
CA LEU A 72 4.16 -8.66 -23.12
C LEU A 72 5.42 -9.01 -22.34
N VAL A 73 6.29 -8.03 -22.11
CA VAL A 73 7.55 -8.21 -21.38
C VAL A 73 7.42 -7.66 -19.97
N LEU A 74 7.81 -8.42 -18.95
CA LEU A 74 7.80 -7.94 -17.57
C LEU A 74 8.80 -6.80 -17.37
N VAL A 75 8.33 -5.69 -16.76
CA VAL A 75 9.17 -4.54 -16.40
C VAL A 75 9.35 -4.46 -14.89
N ALA A 76 8.27 -4.67 -14.12
CA ALA A 76 8.31 -4.72 -12.67
C ALA A 76 7.14 -5.54 -12.13
N GLN A 77 7.35 -6.15 -10.96
CA GLN A 77 6.32 -6.83 -10.19
C GLN A 77 6.30 -6.28 -8.76
N ASN A 78 5.15 -6.29 -8.10
CA ASN A 78 4.99 -5.85 -6.73
C ASN A 78 5.59 -4.46 -6.46
N HIS A 79 5.41 -3.52 -7.39
CA HIS A 79 6.01 -2.20 -7.31
C HIS A 79 5.28 -1.35 -6.27
N ARG A 80 6.01 -0.94 -5.22
CA ARG A 80 5.49 -0.12 -4.13
C ARG A 80 5.96 1.33 -4.26
N CYS A 81 5.06 2.27 -3.99
CA CYS A 81 5.37 3.68 -3.89
C CYS A 81 4.61 4.30 -2.71
N ARG A 82 4.85 5.58 -2.37
CA ARG A 82 4.16 6.20 -1.22
C ARG A 82 2.63 6.22 -1.34
N CYS A 83 2.10 6.17 -2.55
CA CYS A 83 0.67 6.30 -2.83
C CYS A 83 -0.07 4.95 -2.85
N GLY A 84 0.65 3.84 -2.98
CA GLY A 84 0.05 2.53 -3.21
C GLY A 84 1.03 1.49 -3.73
N GLU A 85 0.47 0.47 -4.34
CA GLU A 85 1.19 -0.63 -4.95
C GLU A 85 0.60 -0.91 -6.33
N ILE A 86 1.43 -1.50 -7.19
CA ILE A 86 1.09 -2.00 -8.52
C ILE A 86 1.53 -3.46 -8.56
N ASP A 87 0.62 -4.36 -8.92
CA ASP A 87 0.91 -5.79 -8.94
C ASP A 87 1.90 -6.12 -10.07
N LEU A 88 1.60 -5.70 -11.32
CA LEU A 88 2.49 -5.89 -12.47
C LEU A 88 2.59 -4.63 -13.33
N ILE A 89 3.79 -4.41 -13.88
CA ILE A 89 4.05 -3.45 -14.94
C ILE A 89 4.70 -4.20 -16.09
N MET A 90 4.04 -4.20 -17.24
CA MET A 90 4.49 -4.86 -18.45
C MET A 90 4.79 -3.85 -19.56
N ALA A 91 5.57 -4.26 -20.55
CA ALA A 91 5.83 -3.52 -21.77
C ALA A 91 5.13 -4.20 -22.96
N GLN A 92 4.45 -3.39 -23.78
CA GLN A 92 3.91 -3.78 -25.07
C GLN A 92 4.26 -2.70 -26.10
N GLY A 93 5.35 -2.91 -26.84
CA GLY A 93 5.94 -1.86 -27.68
C GLY A 93 6.26 -0.62 -26.84
N GLU A 94 5.71 0.53 -27.23
CA GLU A 94 5.90 1.81 -26.52
C GLU A 94 4.90 2.04 -25.38
N THR A 95 4.07 1.04 -25.06
CA THR A 95 3.05 1.14 -24.01
C THR A 95 3.55 0.47 -22.73
N ALA A 96 3.53 1.20 -21.61
CA ALA A 96 3.60 0.56 -20.29
C ALA A 96 2.20 0.15 -19.86
N VAL A 97 2.01 -1.13 -19.60
CA VAL A 97 0.75 -1.73 -19.20
C VAL A 97 0.81 -2.01 -17.71
N VAL A 98 0.05 -1.24 -16.94
CA VAL A 98 -0.12 -1.41 -15.50
C VAL A 98 -1.26 -2.39 -15.28
N VAL A 99 -0.99 -3.52 -14.64
CA VAL A 99 -1.96 -4.58 -14.44
C VAL A 99 -2.25 -4.79 -12.96
N GLU A 100 -3.53 -4.75 -12.64
CA GLU A 100 -4.07 -5.13 -11.34
C GLU A 100 -4.57 -6.58 -11.41
N VAL A 101 -4.15 -7.42 -10.46
CA VAL A 101 -4.50 -8.85 -10.41
C VAL A 101 -5.53 -9.09 -9.33
N ARG A 102 -6.64 -9.76 -9.68
CA ARG A 102 -7.75 -10.02 -8.78
C ARG A 102 -8.14 -11.48 -8.76
N GLN A 103 -7.98 -12.12 -7.61
CA GLN A 103 -8.60 -13.40 -7.35
C GLN A 103 -10.09 -13.19 -7.01
N ARG A 104 -10.97 -13.86 -7.74
CA ARG A 104 -12.41 -13.89 -7.49
C ARG A 104 -12.78 -15.20 -6.81
N SER A 105 -13.66 -15.11 -5.81
CA SER A 105 -14.25 -16.27 -5.14
C SER A 105 -15.50 -16.79 -5.83
N ASN A 106 -16.18 -15.97 -6.65
CA ASN A 106 -17.36 -16.38 -7.41
C ASN A 106 -17.68 -15.38 -8.54
N SER A 107 -17.96 -15.87 -9.74
CA SER A 107 -18.36 -15.08 -10.92
C SER A 107 -19.72 -14.34 -10.78
N ARG A 108 -20.57 -14.72 -9.81
CA ARG A 108 -21.93 -14.16 -9.65
C ARG A 108 -22.02 -12.70 -9.17
N HIS A 109 -20.91 -12.08 -8.74
CA HIS A 109 -20.93 -10.70 -8.24
C HIS A 109 -19.96 -9.80 -9.02
N GLY A 110 -20.53 -8.89 -9.80
CA GLY A 110 -19.87 -7.77 -10.46
C GLY A 110 -18.91 -8.09 -11.62
N SER A 111 -18.58 -7.08 -12.41
CA SER A 111 -17.54 -7.15 -13.45
C SER A 111 -16.14 -7.14 -12.82
N ALA A 112 -15.12 -7.58 -13.57
CA ALA A 112 -13.73 -7.49 -13.14
C ALA A 112 -13.33 -6.04 -12.79
N LEU A 113 -13.89 -5.06 -13.50
CA LEU A 113 -13.69 -3.63 -13.22
C LEU A 113 -14.33 -3.19 -11.91
N GLU A 114 -15.57 -3.62 -11.63
CA GLU A 114 -16.25 -3.31 -10.36
C GLU A 114 -15.52 -3.89 -9.15
N SER A 115 -14.73 -4.94 -9.35
CA SER A 115 -13.87 -5.50 -8.30
C SER A 115 -12.73 -4.53 -7.90
N VAL A 116 -12.37 -3.55 -8.73
CA VAL A 116 -11.34 -2.55 -8.44
C VAL A 116 -12.01 -1.24 -8.06
N SER A 117 -12.11 -0.96 -6.75
CA SER A 117 -12.76 0.26 -6.25
C SER A 117 -12.11 1.53 -6.79
N SER A 118 -12.88 2.61 -6.95
CA SER A 118 -12.37 3.91 -7.43
C SER A 118 -11.22 4.45 -6.57
N LYS A 119 -11.21 4.13 -5.27
CA LYS A 119 -10.09 4.45 -4.36
C LYS A 119 -8.82 3.67 -4.72
N LYS A 120 -8.93 2.39 -5.09
CA LYS A 120 -7.77 1.58 -5.55
C LYS A 120 -7.28 2.10 -6.91
N GLN A 121 -8.18 2.33 -7.87
CA GLN A 121 -7.84 2.93 -9.17
C GLN A 121 -7.06 4.24 -9.00
N SER A 122 -7.53 5.15 -8.15
CA SER A 122 -6.85 6.43 -7.86
C SER A 122 -5.43 6.25 -7.30
N ARG A 123 -5.22 5.24 -6.45
CA ARG A 123 -3.88 4.95 -5.87
C ARG A 123 -2.94 4.35 -6.92
N VAL A 124 -3.44 3.41 -7.71
CA VAL A 124 -2.68 2.78 -8.80
C VAL A 124 -2.29 3.83 -9.83
N VAL A 125 -3.20 4.71 -10.25
CA VAL A 125 -2.90 5.82 -11.18
C VAL A 125 -1.80 6.72 -10.65
N ARG A 126 -1.87 7.13 -9.38
CA ARG A 126 -0.80 7.96 -8.78
C ARG A 126 0.54 7.23 -8.72
N CYS A 127 0.52 5.94 -8.39
CA CYS A 127 1.73 5.12 -8.34
C CYS A 127 2.36 4.97 -9.74
N ALA A 128 1.52 4.69 -10.73
CA ALA A 128 1.93 4.52 -12.12
C ALA A 128 2.52 5.81 -12.69
N LYS A 129 1.91 6.97 -12.42
CA LYS A 129 2.46 8.27 -12.83
C LYS A 129 3.83 8.55 -12.21
N LEU A 130 4.02 8.23 -10.93
CA LEU A 130 5.33 8.38 -10.27
C LEU A 130 6.37 7.45 -10.88
N TRP A 131 6.02 6.18 -11.04
CA TRP A 131 6.88 5.19 -11.68
C TRP A 131 7.26 5.62 -13.10
N TRP A 132 6.29 6.10 -13.89
CA TRP A 132 6.48 6.55 -15.26
C TRP A 132 7.52 7.67 -15.37
N VAL A 133 7.39 8.70 -14.52
CA VAL A 133 8.35 9.82 -14.49
C VAL A 133 9.76 9.33 -14.13
N GLN A 134 9.89 8.35 -13.23
CA GLN A 134 11.18 7.77 -12.84
C GLN A 134 11.85 6.97 -13.96
N GLN A 135 11.11 6.43 -14.93
CA GLN A 135 11.69 5.73 -16.07
C GLN A 135 12.40 6.66 -17.08
N GLY A 136 12.27 7.98 -16.90
CA GLY A 136 12.78 8.99 -17.84
C GLY A 136 11.85 9.16 -19.05
N GLN A 137 11.88 10.36 -19.64
CA GLN A 137 10.89 10.83 -20.65
C GLN A 137 10.85 10.06 -21.99
N ARG A 138 11.53 8.92 -22.14
CA ARG A 138 11.70 8.25 -23.44
C ARG A 138 11.43 6.74 -23.48
N LYS A 139 11.18 6.08 -22.34
CA LYS A 139 11.05 4.62 -22.34
C LYS A 139 9.68 4.14 -22.82
N PHE A 140 8.63 4.87 -22.47
CA PHE A 140 7.24 4.55 -22.84
C PHE A 140 6.52 5.83 -23.26
N GLN A 141 5.63 5.74 -24.25
CA GLN A 141 4.81 6.84 -24.77
C GLN A 141 3.36 6.77 -24.27
N HIS A 142 2.85 5.57 -23.96
CA HIS A 142 1.46 5.36 -23.55
C HIS A 142 1.30 4.56 -22.25
N LEU A 143 0.43 5.02 -21.35
CA LEU A 143 0.11 4.33 -20.11
C LEU A 143 -1.26 3.67 -20.23
N ARG A 144 -1.31 2.34 -20.11
CA ARG A 144 -2.55 1.57 -20.13
C ARG A 144 -2.78 0.90 -18.78
N PHE A 145 -4.03 0.82 -18.35
CA PHE A 145 -4.43 0.10 -17.14
C PHE A 145 -5.30 -1.09 -17.50
N ASP A 146 -4.86 -2.28 -17.12
CA ASP A 146 -5.55 -3.54 -17.37
C ASP A 146 -5.90 -4.22 -16.04
N VAL A 147 -6.88 -5.12 -16.08
CA VAL A 147 -7.21 -6.03 -14.97
C VAL A 147 -7.10 -7.46 -15.45
N ILE A 148 -6.49 -8.32 -14.64
CA ILE A 148 -6.62 -9.77 -14.78
C ILE A 148 -7.43 -10.28 -13.61
N ALA A 149 -8.58 -10.89 -13.92
CA ALA A 149 -9.41 -11.57 -12.95
C ALA A 149 -9.21 -13.09 -13.09
N LEU A 150 -8.90 -13.73 -11.96
CA LEU A 150 -8.65 -15.16 -11.85
C LEU A 150 -9.72 -15.80 -10.98
N GLU A 151 -10.21 -16.95 -11.40
CA GLU A 151 -11.18 -17.76 -10.66
C GLU A 151 -10.70 -19.21 -10.68
N ASN A 152 -10.90 -19.92 -9.57
CA ASN A 152 -10.40 -21.29 -9.46
C ASN A 152 -11.09 -22.20 -10.50
N GLY A 153 -10.28 -22.85 -11.34
CA GLY A 153 -10.77 -23.79 -12.35
C GLY A 153 -11.37 -23.14 -13.60
N ALA A 154 -11.24 -21.82 -13.75
CA ALA A 154 -11.66 -21.09 -14.94
C ALA A 154 -10.46 -20.44 -15.64
N GLU A 155 -10.63 -20.16 -16.94
CA GLU A 155 -9.64 -19.41 -17.70
C GLU A 155 -9.53 -17.96 -17.17
N PRO A 156 -8.32 -17.39 -17.10
CA PRO A 156 -8.14 -16.00 -16.69
C PRO A 156 -8.90 -15.03 -17.61
N LEU A 157 -9.62 -14.07 -17.01
CA LEU A 157 -10.24 -12.97 -17.74
C LEU A 157 -9.31 -11.76 -17.77
N TRP A 158 -8.80 -11.41 -18.94
CA TRP A 158 -8.00 -10.20 -19.15
C TRP A 158 -8.86 -9.08 -19.73
N VAL A 159 -9.06 -8.02 -18.95
CA VAL A 159 -9.75 -6.80 -19.36
C VAL A 159 -8.72 -5.72 -19.65
N GLN A 160 -8.55 -5.41 -20.93
CA GLN A 160 -7.68 -4.32 -21.37
C GLN A 160 -8.38 -2.97 -21.26
N ASN A 161 -7.61 -1.90 -21.02
CA ASN A 161 -8.16 -0.54 -20.85
C ASN A 161 -9.27 -0.49 -19.78
N ALA A 162 -9.07 -1.22 -18.69
CA ALA A 162 -10.07 -1.43 -17.65
C ALA A 162 -10.55 -0.08 -17.06
N TRP A 163 -9.68 0.91 -16.93
CA TRP A 163 -10.09 2.28 -16.65
C TRP A 163 -9.15 3.29 -17.31
N GLN A 164 -9.69 4.48 -17.58
CA GLN A 164 -8.93 5.60 -18.11
C GLN A 164 -8.55 6.59 -17.01
N ILE A 165 -7.50 7.35 -17.24
CA ILE A 165 -7.19 8.54 -16.45
C ILE A 165 -8.05 9.66 -17.03
N SER A 166 -9.05 10.14 -16.29
CA SER A 166 -9.69 11.41 -16.63
C SER A 166 -8.65 12.53 -16.50
N ASN A 167 -8.59 13.37 -17.54
CA ASN A 167 -7.61 14.45 -17.69
C ASN A 167 -7.88 15.59 -16.70
#